data_AF-A0AAF0V5V6-F1
#
_entry.id   AF-A0AAF0V5V6-F1
#
_cell.length_a   1.000
_cell.length_b   1.000
_cell.length_c   1.000
_cell.angle_alpha   90.00
_cell.angle_beta   90.00
_cell.angle_gamma   90.00
#
_symmetry.space_group_name_H-M   'P 1'
#
loop_
_entity.id
_entity.type
_entity.pdbx_description
1 polymer ?
#
loop_
_entity_poly.entity_id
_entity_poly.type
_entity_poly.pdbx_seq_one_letter_code
_entity_poly.pdbx_strand_id
1 'polypeptide(L)'
;MKGVMRFGKKGKLSPRYMGPYQILRHIGKVTYELELPNDLASAHLIFHDSMLKKCVEDPTSIVPLERLGVKENLSYEEVLVKILDWQVKKLRNKQVAFVKVL
;
A
#
# COMPACT_ATOMS: atom_id res chain seq x y z
N MET A 1 14.48 -6.53 14.01
CA MET A 1 13.36 -5.85 13.31
C MET A 1 12.14 -5.82 14.23
N LYS A 2 11.59 -4.63 14.53
CA LYS A 2 10.41 -4.48 15.41
C LYS A 2 9.13 -4.54 14.57
N GLY A 3 8.60 -5.75 14.35
CA GLY A 3 7.33 -5.92 13.64
C GLY A 3 6.13 -5.44 14.47
N VAL A 4 5.07 -4.96 13.78
CA VAL A 4 3.83 -4.47 14.40
C VAL A 4 2.79 -5.59 14.46
N MET A 5 2.12 -5.74 15.60
CA MET A 5 1.07 -6.76 15.76
C MET A 5 -0.28 -6.27 15.20
N ARG A 6 -0.89 -7.02 14.29
CA ARG A 6 -2.19 -6.71 13.66
C ARG A 6 -3.12 -7.92 13.69
N PHE A 7 -4.42 -7.68 13.50
CA PHE A 7 -5.39 -8.78 13.38
C PHE A 7 -5.33 -9.39 11.97
N GLY A 8 -5.28 -10.73 11.89
CA GLY A 8 -5.25 -11.50 10.65
C GLY A 8 -6.60 -11.60 9.94
N LYS A 9 -7.28 -10.48 9.67
CA LYS A 9 -8.46 -10.44 8.80
C LYS A 9 -8.04 -10.01 7.39
N LYS A 10 -8.56 -10.69 6.37
CA LYS A 10 -8.43 -10.32 4.94
C LYS A 10 -8.83 -8.85 4.74
N GLY A 11 -8.03 -8.07 3.99
CA GLY A 11 -8.20 -6.62 3.79
C GLY A 11 -7.69 -5.70 4.90
N LYS A 12 -7.35 -6.20 6.11
CA LYS A 12 -6.76 -5.35 7.16
C LYS A 12 -5.25 -5.13 7.00
N LEU A 13 -4.63 -6.01 6.21
CA LEU A 13 -3.19 -6.12 6.02
C LEU A 13 -2.76 -5.82 4.58
N SER A 14 -3.71 -5.49 3.70
CA SER A 14 -3.37 -5.02 2.37
C SER A 14 -2.83 -3.58 2.43
N PRO A 15 -1.87 -3.24 1.56
CA PRO A 15 -1.45 -1.86 1.37
C PRO A 15 -2.65 -1.01 0.99
N ARG A 16 -2.83 0.14 1.66
CA ARG A 16 -3.91 1.10 1.33
C ARG A 16 -3.55 2.03 0.17
N TYR A 17 -2.26 2.24 -0.03
CA TYR A 17 -1.70 3.11 -1.07
C TYR A 17 -0.70 2.29 -1.87
N MET A 18 -0.65 2.53 -3.17
CA MET A 18 0.37 1.96 -4.05
C MET A 18 1.51 2.94 -4.18
N GLY A 19 2.72 2.49 -3.85
CA GLY A 19 3.98 3.17 -4.15
C GLY A 19 4.11 4.63 -3.65
N PRO A 20 5.34 5.11 -3.48
CA PRO A 20 5.62 6.51 -3.68
C PRO A 20 5.74 6.77 -5.19
N TYR A 21 5.08 7.82 -5.67
CA TYR A 21 5.26 8.35 -7.02
C TYR A 21 5.79 9.77 -6.93
N GLN A 22 6.64 10.13 -7.88
CA GLN A 22 7.18 11.48 -7.95
C GLN A 22 6.12 12.43 -8.50
N ILE A 23 6.00 13.61 -7.89
CA ILE A 23 5.14 14.68 -8.40
C ILE A 23 5.94 15.42 -9.49
N LEU A 24 5.42 15.41 -10.72
CA LEU A 24 6.02 16.12 -11.85
C LEU A 24 5.63 17.61 -11.83
N ARG A 25 4.34 17.90 -11.62
CA ARG A 25 3.84 19.27 -11.52
C ARG A 25 2.58 19.35 -10.66
N HIS A 26 2.35 20.53 -10.10
CA HIS A 26 1.08 20.91 -9.47
C HIS A 26 0.21 21.63 -10.51
N ILE A 27 -1.02 21.16 -10.68
CA ILE A 27 -1.98 21.68 -11.66
C ILE A 27 -3.18 22.27 -10.89
N GLY A 28 -3.38 23.58 -11.01
CA GLY A 28 -4.47 24.27 -10.33
C GLY A 28 -4.27 24.30 -8.81
N LYS A 29 -5.35 24.19 -8.04
CA LYS A 29 -5.29 24.33 -6.58
C LYS A 29 -5.06 23.01 -5.85
N VAL A 30 -5.60 21.91 -6.39
CA VAL A 30 -5.79 20.64 -5.66
C VAL A 30 -5.37 19.42 -6.48
N THR A 31 -4.73 19.60 -7.63
CA THR A 31 -4.43 18.51 -8.56
C THR A 31 -2.93 18.40 -8.80
N TYR A 32 -2.42 17.18 -8.90
CA TYR A 32 -1.01 16.89 -9.14
C TYR A 32 -0.86 15.92 -10.30
N GLU A 33 0.15 16.14 -11.13
CA GLU A 33 0.60 15.14 -12.10
C GLU A 33 1.70 14.29 -11.49
N LEU A 34 1.57 12.98 -11.59
CA LEU A 34 2.52 12.00 -11.07
C LEU A 34 3.28 11.31 -12.19
N GLU A 35 4.53 10.97 -11.92
CA GLU A 35 5.30 10.05 -12.73
C GLU A 35 4.90 8.61 -12.37
N LEU A 36 4.11 7.99 -13.24
CA LEU A 36 3.70 6.61 -13.08
C LEU A 36 4.63 5.66 -13.87
N PRO A 37 4.93 4.47 -13.33
CA PRO A 37 5.65 3.43 -14.07
C PRO A 37 4.81 2.93 -15.26
N ASN A 38 5.49 2.38 -16.27
CA ASN A 38 4.83 1.86 -17.48
C ASN A 38 3.77 0.78 -17.19
N ASP A 39 3.92 0.03 -16.10
CA ASP A 39 2.93 -0.96 -15.64
C ASP A 39 1.56 -0.33 -15.33
N LEU A 40 1.53 0.98 -15.08
CA LEU A 40 0.32 1.79 -14.82
C LEU A 40 0.04 2.78 -15.96
N ALA A 41 0.59 2.56 -17.16
CA ALA A 41 0.42 3.48 -18.29
C ALA A 41 -1.05 3.67 -18.72
N SER A 42 -1.95 2.75 -18.36
CA SER A 42 -3.40 2.89 -18.59
C SER A 42 -4.09 3.84 -17.60
N ALA A 43 -3.45 4.18 -16.49
CA ALA A 43 -3.98 5.11 -15.51
C ALA A 43 -3.75 6.57 -15.93
N HIS A 44 -4.67 7.45 -15.54
CA HIS A 44 -4.46 8.89 -15.71
C HIS A 44 -3.33 9.38 -14.82
N LEU A 45 -2.44 10.22 -15.35
CA LEU A 45 -1.31 10.79 -14.61
C LEU A 45 -1.73 11.88 -13.61
N ILE A 46 -2.95 12.41 -13.74
CA ILE A 46 -3.46 13.57 -12.99
C ILE A 46 -4.36 13.09 -11.86
N PHE A 47 -4.00 13.41 -10.62
CA PHE A 47 -4.68 13.00 -9.40
C PHE A 47 -5.07 14.18 -8.52
N HIS A 48 -6.23 14.09 -7.88
CA HIS A 48 -6.67 15.03 -6.85
C HIS A 48 -5.94 14.77 -5.52
N ASP A 49 -5.65 15.81 -4.74
CA ASP A 49 -4.87 15.75 -3.50
C ASP A 49 -5.43 14.75 -2.47
N SER A 50 -6.76 14.61 -2.42
CA SER A 50 -7.48 13.67 -1.55
C SER A 50 -7.21 12.20 -1.85
N MET A 51 -6.74 11.89 -3.06
CA MET A 51 -6.32 10.53 -3.45
C MET A 51 -4.87 10.24 -3.08
N LEU A 52 -4.10 11.27 -2.72
CA LEU A 52 -2.68 11.18 -2.45
C LEU A 52 -2.42 11.22 -0.94
N LYS A 53 -1.32 10.60 -0.54
CA LYS A 53 -0.79 10.72 0.81
C LYS A 53 0.68 11.06 0.72
N LYS A 54 1.10 12.13 1.41
CA LYS A 54 2.50 12.53 1.48
C LYS A 54 3.34 11.36 2.03
N CYS A 55 4.32 10.91 1.24
CA CYS A 55 5.32 9.97 1.70
C CYS A 55 6.31 10.73 2.62
N VAL A 56 6.49 10.24 3.85
CA VAL A 56 7.40 10.83 4.86
C VAL A 56 8.69 10.01 4.97
N GLU A 57 8.70 8.79 4.45
CA GLU A 57 9.86 7.89 4.47
C GLU A 57 10.83 8.21 3.32
N ASP A 58 12.08 7.75 3.47
CA ASP A 58 13.10 7.88 2.43
C ASP A 58 12.60 7.32 1.09
N PRO A 59 12.83 8.01 -0.04
CA PRO A 59 12.44 7.56 -1.39
C PRO A 59 13.23 6.32 -1.86
N THR A 60 13.90 5.60 -0.97
CA THR A 60 14.53 4.29 -1.21
C THR A 60 13.81 3.16 -0.46
N SER A 61 12.85 3.45 0.44
CA SER A 61 11.95 2.44 1.03
C SER A 61 10.84 1.99 0.07
N ILE A 62 10.90 2.45 -1.19
CA ILE A 62 10.01 2.10 -2.29
C ILE A 62 9.89 0.58 -2.37
N VAL A 63 8.70 0.06 -2.06
CA VAL A 63 8.35 -1.30 -2.45
C VAL A 63 8.14 -1.28 -3.97
N PRO A 64 8.95 -1.99 -4.76
CA PRO A 64 8.81 -1.99 -6.21
C PRO A 64 7.43 -2.49 -6.61
N LEU A 65 6.83 -1.87 -7.63
CA LEU A 65 5.51 -2.25 -8.16
C LEU A 65 5.49 -3.72 -8.64
N GLU A 66 6.65 -4.25 -9.05
CA GLU A 66 6.86 -5.66 -9.39
C GLU A 66 6.43 -6.63 -8.28
N ARG A 67 6.40 -6.19 -7.01
CA ARG A 67 5.88 -7.00 -5.90
C ARG A 67 4.35 -6.99 -5.76
N LEU A 68 3.65 -6.05 -6.39
CA LEU A 68 2.19 -5.88 -6.28
C LEU A 68 1.41 -6.68 -7.33
N GLY A 69 2.07 -7.21 -8.38
CA GLY A 69 1.41 -8.03 -9.40
C GLY A 69 0.24 -7.31 -10.06
N VAL A 70 0.41 -6.01 -10.37
CA VAL A 70 -0.62 -5.20 -11.00
C VAL A 70 -0.87 -5.73 -12.42
N LYS A 71 -2.10 -6.13 -12.70
CA LYS A 71 -2.58 -6.58 -14.01
C LYS A 71 -2.91 -5.37 -14.89
N GLU A 72 -2.96 -5.58 -16.20
CA GLU A 72 -3.21 -4.53 -17.22
C GLU A 72 -4.49 -3.72 -16.98
N ASN A 73 -5.49 -4.31 -16.31
CA ASN A 73 -6.74 -3.65 -15.90
C ASN A 73 -6.62 -2.86 -14.58
N LEU A 74 -5.41 -2.55 -14.12
CA LEU A 74 -5.11 -1.87 -12.85
C LEU A 74 -5.57 -2.63 -11.59
N SER A 75 -6.01 -3.89 -11.73
CA SER A 75 -6.26 -4.76 -10.57
C SER A 75 -4.94 -5.33 -10.06
N TYR A 76 -4.81 -5.50 -8.75
CA TYR A 76 -3.59 -6.00 -8.13
C TYR A 76 -3.91 -7.10 -7.14
N GLU A 77 -2.96 -8.01 -6.91
CA GLU A 77 -3.10 -9.00 -5.85
C GLU A 77 -2.66 -8.40 -4.52
N GLU A 78 -3.50 -8.50 -3.50
CA GLU A 78 -3.19 -8.01 -2.14
C GLU A 78 -2.06 -8.85 -1.53
N VAL A 79 -0.81 -8.49 -1.79
CA VAL A 79 0.35 -9.15 -1.18
C VAL A 79 0.56 -8.57 0.23
N LEU A 80 0.46 -9.44 1.23
CA LEU A 80 0.72 -9.10 2.63
C LEU A 80 2.19 -8.66 2.79
N VAL A 81 2.45 -7.67 3.65
CA VAL A 81 3.78 -7.05 3.94
C VAL A 81 4.77 -8.01 4.66
N LYS A 82 4.67 -9.31 4.42
CA LYS A 82 5.38 -10.41 5.09
C LYS A 82 4.93 -10.60 6.54
N ILE A 83 4.23 -11.72 6.79
CA ILE A 83 3.91 -12.17 8.14
C ILE A 83 5.18 -12.77 8.74
N LEU A 84 5.60 -12.24 9.88
CA LEU A 84 6.75 -12.71 10.64
C LEU A 84 6.38 -13.78 11.67
N ASP A 85 5.18 -13.69 12.23
CA ASP A 85 4.73 -14.59 13.28
C ASP A 85 3.20 -14.57 13.38
N TRP A 86 2.61 -15.61 13.95
CA TRP A 86 1.17 -15.72 14.21
C TRP A 86 0.92 -16.14 15.66
N GLN A 87 -0.08 -15.51 16.29
CA GLN A 87 -0.53 -15.84 17.64
C GLN A 87 -2.05 -15.81 17.70
N VAL A 88 -2.66 -16.72 18.45
CA VAL A 88 -4.11 -16.70 18.66
C VAL A 88 -4.41 -15.98 19.97
N LYS A 89 -5.12 -14.85 19.88
CA LYS A 89 -5.60 -14.13 21.07
C LYS A 89 -7.02 -14.56 21.39
N LYS A 90 -7.22 -15.17 22.56
CA LYS A 90 -8.54 -15.38 23.16
C LYS A 90 -9.09 -14.03 23.64
N LEU A 91 -10.19 -13.58 23.05
CA LEU A 91 -11.04 -12.50 23.53
C LEU A 91 -12.22 -13.09 24.30
N ARG A 92 -12.99 -12.24 24.97
CA ARG A 92 -14.12 -12.61 25.85
C ARG A 92 -15.08 -13.63 25.21
N ASN A 93 -15.40 -13.46 23.92
CA ASN A 93 -16.39 -14.29 23.22
C ASN A 93 -15.83 -15.00 21.97
N LYS A 94 -14.54 -14.84 21.64
CA LYS A 94 -13.99 -15.40 20.39
C LYS A 94 -12.46 -15.52 20.41
N GLN A 95 -11.94 -16.41 19.58
CA GLN A 95 -10.52 -16.49 19.27
C GLN A 95 -10.23 -15.70 17.99
N VAL A 96 -9.16 -14.90 17.98
CA VAL A 96 -8.77 -14.14 16.79
C VAL A 96 -7.28 -14.31 16.53
N ALA A 97 -6.93 -14.64 15.29
CA ALA A 97 -5.54 -14.64 14.86
C ALA A 97 -4.98 -13.20 14.88
N PHE A 98 -3.89 -13.03 15.60
CA PHE A 98 -2.97 -11.91 15.50
C PHE A 98 -1.79 -12.34 14.65
N VAL A 99 -1.37 -11.48 13.76
CA VAL A 99 -0.18 -11.67 12.95
C VAL A 99 0.78 -10.52 13.22
N LYS A 100 2.06 -10.87 13.38
CA LYS A 100 3.15 -9.92 13.41
C LYS A 100 3.55 -9.65 11.98
N VAL A 101 3.50 -8.40 11.57
CA VAL A 101 3.89 -7.98 10.22
C VAL A 101 5.18 -7.18 10.32
N LEU A 102 6.04 -7.30 9.32
CA LEU A 102 7.32 -6.60 9.27
C LEU A 102 7.13 -5.08 9.16
#